data_AF-A0AAP2USK0-F1
#
_entry.id   AF-A0AAP2USK0-F1
#
_cell.length_a   1.000
_cell.length_b   1.000
_cell.length_c   1.000
_cell.angle_alpha   90.00
_cell.angle_beta   90.00
_cell.angle_gamma   90.00
#
_symmetry.space_group_name_H-M   'P 1'
#
loop_
_entity.id
_entity.type
_entity.pdbx_description
1 polymer ?
#
loop_
_entity_poly.entity_id
_entity_poly.type
_entity_poly.pdbx_seq_one_letter_code
_entity_poly.pdbx_strand_id
1 'polypeptide(L)'
;MKYEMLDGRYKVPVLTKEWKAMWFVLGMFFQYIAVIYALIFYRLKYRNLPTVAKVATKWSAIGSWLMFGTVLCGYFIFALCH
;
A
#
# COMPACT_ATOMS: atom_id res chain seq x y z
N MET A 1 12.85 27.36 4.13
CA MET A 1 12.44 26.01 4.60
C MET A 1 11.79 26.17 5.96
N LYS A 2 10.54 25.74 6.13
CA LYS A 2 9.84 25.81 7.43
C LYS A 2 10.30 24.64 8.31
N TYR A 3 10.59 24.93 9.57
CA TYR A 3 10.96 23.94 10.59
C TYR A 3 9.85 23.96 11.65
N GLU A 4 9.29 22.80 11.98
CA GLU A 4 8.42 22.66 13.14
C GLU A 4 9.27 22.18 14.32
N MET A 5 9.06 22.81 15.47
CA MET A 5 9.69 22.39 16.72
C MET A 5 8.82 21.29 17.33
N LEU A 6 9.27 20.04 17.25
CA LEU A 6 8.68 18.94 18.00
C LEU A 6 9.27 18.92 19.42
N ASP A 7 8.40 19.03 20.42
CA ASP A 7 8.71 18.94 21.86
C ASP A 7 9.80 19.90 22.39
N GLY A 8 9.97 21.06 21.74
CA GLY A 8 10.90 22.10 22.19
C GLY A 8 12.39 21.72 22.14
N ARG A 9 12.75 20.52 21.65
CA ARG A 9 14.14 20.03 21.61
C ARG A 9 14.66 19.64 20.23
N TYR A 10 13.79 19.35 19.26
CA TYR A 10 14.22 18.87 17.94
C TYR A 10 13.70 19.76 16.81
N LYS A 11 14.63 20.38 16.07
CA LYS A 11 14.34 21.08 14.81
C LYS A 11 14.24 20.04 13.70
N VAL A 12 13.04 19.54 13.44
CA VAL A 12 12.81 18.59 12.36
C VAL A 12 12.43 19.39 11.11
N PRO A 13 13.19 19.28 10.00
CA PRO A 13 12.77 19.90 8.74
C PRO A 13 11.44 19.27 8.30
N VAL A 14 10.45 20.11 8.02
CA VAL A 14 9.09 19.69 7.60
C VAL A 14 9.14 18.72 6.41
N LEU A 15 10.19 18.81 5.58
CA LEU A 15 10.47 17.89 4.47
C LEU A 15 10.54 16.38 4.85
N THR A 16 10.92 16.04 6.08
CA THR A 16 11.15 14.62 6.45
C THR A 16 9.86 13.83 6.68
N LYS A 17 8.74 14.49 7.01
CA LYS A 17 7.43 13.83 7.12
C LYS A 17 6.91 13.41 5.74
N GLU A 18 6.99 14.30 4.76
CA GLU A 18 6.48 14.05 3.41
C GLU A 18 7.30 13.03 2.64
N TRP A 19 8.63 12.98 2.85
CA TRP A 19 9.47 12.02 2.14
C TRP A 19 9.19 10.57 2.55
N LYS A 20 9.03 10.31 3.85
CA LYS A 20 8.63 8.97 4.33
C LYS A 20 7.21 8.60 3.86
N ALA A 21 6.29 9.57 3.84
CA ALA A 21 4.95 9.36 3.30
C ALA A 21 4.98 9.06 1.78
N MET A 22 5.84 9.73 1.02
CA MET A 22 6.02 9.49 -0.41
C MET A 22 6.53 8.07 -0.69
N TRP A 23 7.51 7.57 0.07
CA TRP A 23 7.96 6.17 -0.04
C TRP A 23 6.86 5.17 0.33
N PHE A 24 6.04 5.49 1.33
CA PHE A 24 4.90 4.67 1.72
C PHE A 24 3.84 4.60 0.60
N VAL A 25 3.47 5.75 0.03
CA VAL A 25 2.52 5.84 -1.10
C VAL A 25 3.06 5.10 -2.32
N LEU A 26 4.35 5.25 -2.63
CA LEU A 26 4.99 4.55 -3.73
C LEU A 26 4.97 3.03 -3.53
N GLY A 27 5.28 2.55 -2.32
CA GLY A 27 5.20 1.13 -1.95
C GLY A 27 3.80 0.57 -2.11
N MET A 28 2.78 1.29 -1.62
CA MET A 28 1.37 0.91 -1.77
C MET A 28 0.93 0.84 -3.24
N PHE A 29 1.39 1.77 -4.07
CA PHE A 29 1.09 1.80 -5.51
C PHE A 29 1.65 0.56 -6.23
N PHE A 30 2.92 0.20 -5.98
CA PHE A 30 3.52 -1.00 -6.55
C PHE A 30 2.83 -2.28 -6.06
N GLN A 31 2.43 -2.33 -4.79
CA GLN A 31 1.74 -3.48 -4.23
C GLN A 31 0.40 -3.71 -4.96
N TYR A 32 -0.37 -2.63 -5.21
CA TYR A 32 -1.66 -2.71 -5.91
C TYR A 32 -1.50 -3.25 -7.33
N ILE A 33 -0.51 -2.74 -8.07
CA ILE A 33 -0.20 -3.21 -9.42
C ILE A 33 0.25 -4.68 -9.41
N ALA A 34 1.04 -5.10 -8.43
CA ALA A 34 1.54 -6.47 -8.33
C ALA A 34 0.41 -7.50 -8.21
N VAL A 35 -0.65 -7.20 -7.44
CA VAL A 35 -1.81 -8.10 -7.30
C VAL A 35 -2.56 -8.26 -8.62
N ILE A 36 -2.81 -7.15 -9.33
CA ILE A 36 -3.48 -7.17 -10.64
C ILE A 36 -2.63 -7.94 -11.66
N TYR A 37 -1.33 -7.64 -11.70
CA TYR A 37 -0.39 -8.28 -12.62
C TYR A 37 -0.32 -9.79 -12.38
N ALA A 38 -0.24 -10.24 -11.13
CA ALA A 38 -0.22 -11.65 -10.78
C ALA A 38 -1.51 -12.35 -11.27
N LEU A 39 -2.67 -11.76 -11.06
CA LEU A 39 -3.97 -12.31 -11.49
C LEU A 39 -4.02 -12.52 -13.01
N ILE A 40 -3.57 -11.50 -13.77
CA ILE A 40 -3.52 -11.55 -15.24
C ILE A 40 -2.50 -12.59 -15.70
N PHE A 41 -1.31 -12.62 -15.11
CA PHE A 41 -0.24 -13.56 -15.45
C PHE A 41 -0.68 -15.02 -15.23
N TYR A 42 -1.28 -15.34 -14.08
CA TYR A 42 -1.75 -16.70 -13.79
C TYR A 42 -2.91 -17.12 -14.71
N ARG A 43 -3.81 -16.20 -15.07
CA ARG A 43 -4.88 -16.48 -16.06
C ARG A 43 -4.35 -16.73 -17.46
N LEU A 44 -3.35 -15.97 -17.92
CA LEU A 44 -2.78 -16.13 -19.25
C LEU A 44 -1.90 -17.39 -19.34
N LYS A 45 -1.05 -17.63 -18.33
CA LYS A 45 -0.08 -18.74 -18.34
C LYS A 45 -0.71 -20.10 -18.08
N TYR A 46 -1.74 -20.17 -17.22
CA TYR A 46 -2.38 -21.44 -16.83
C TYR A 46 -3.85 -21.50 -17.24
N ARG A 47 -4.17 -21.04 -18.45
CA ARG A 47 -5.53 -20.98 -18.99
C ARG A 47 -6.27 -22.33 -18.98
N ASN A 48 -5.54 -23.43 -19.10
CA ASN A 48 -6.10 -24.78 -19.18
C ASN A 48 -6.36 -25.43 -17.80
N LEU A 49 -5.96 -24.79 -16.69
CA LEU A 49 -6.06 -25.33 -15.33
C LEU A 49 -6.99 -24.46 -14.47
N PRO A 50 -8.30 -24.76 -14.42
CA PRO A 50 -9.27 -23.94 -13.67
C PRO A 50 -8.98 -23.89 -12.16
N THR A 51 -8.32 -24.92 -11.62
CA THR A 51 -7.89 -24.97 -10.21
C THR A 51 -6.90 -23.86 -9.87
N VAL A 52 -5.94 -23.58 -10.76
CA VAL A 52 -4.91 -22.52 -10.56
C VAL A 52 -5.58 -21.15 -10.61
N ALA A 53 -6.51 -20.94 -11.54
CA ALA A 53 -7.28 -19.69 -11.61
C ALA A 53 -8.09 -19.44 -10.32
N LYS A 54 -8.72 -20.49 -9.77
CA LYS A 54 -9.53 -20.38 -8.54
C LYS A 54 -8.68 -20.03 -7.31
N VAL A 55 -7.50 -20.66 -7.19
CA VAL A 55 -6.53 -20.36 -6.14
C VAL A 55 -5.99 -18.94 -6.30
N ALA A 56 -5.59 -18.54 -7.51
CA ALA A 56 -5.12 -17.18 -7.80
C ALA A 56 -6.17 -16.11 -7.48
N THR A 57 -7.45 -16.34 -7.82
CA THR A 57 -8.53 -15.42 -7.45
C THR A 57 -8.75 -15.33 -5.95
N LYS A 58 -8.62 -16.44 -5.21
CA LYS A 58 -8.76 -16.45 -3.74
C LYS A 58 -7.65 -15.63 -3.08
N TRP A 59 -6.40 -15.87 -3.47
CA TRP A 59 -5.26 -15.10 -2.95
C TRP A 59 -5.29 -13.64 -3.38
N SER A 60 -5.73 -13.36 -4.61
CA SER A 60 -5.92 -11.98 -5.06
C SER A 60 -7.02 -11.25 -4.28
N ALA A 61 -8.12 -11.92 -3.93
CA ALA A 61 -9.17 -11.33 -3.12
C ALA A 61 -8.67 -11.01 -1.70
N ILE A 62 -7.94 -11.93 -1.08
CA ILE A 62 -7.30 -11.73 0.23
C ILE A 62 -6.29 -10.58 0.16
N GLY A 63 -5.44 -10.55 -0.87
CA GLY A 63 -4.49 -9.46 -1.09
C GLY A 63 -5.17 -8.11 -1.24
N SER A 64 -6.26 -8.05 -2.02
CA SER A 64 -7.05 -6.81 -2.20
C SER A 64 -7.70 -6.35 -0.89
N TRP A 65 -8.20 -7.28 -0.08
CA TRP A 65 -8.78 -6.98 1.23
C TRP A 65 -7.76 -6.43 2.23
N LEU A 66 -6.57 -7.05 2.28
CA LEU A 66 -5.44 -6.56 3.09
C LEU A 66 -5.05 -5.13 2.69
N MET A 67 -4.99 -4.83 1.39
CA MET A 67 -4.69 -3.47 0.92
C MET A 67 -5.75 -2.46 1.31
N PHE A 68 -7.02 -2.83 1.25
CA PHE A 68 -8.10 -1.97 1.70
C PHE A 68 -7.97 -1.67 3.20
N GLY A 69 -7.59 -2.67 4.00
CA GLY A 69 -7.29 -2.51 5.42
C GLY A 69 -6.13 -1.56 5.69
N THR A 70 -5.02 -1.64 4.95
CA THR A 70 -3.89 -0.71 5.11
C THR A 70 -4.24 0.73 4.72
N VAL A 71 -5.05 0.94 3.68
CA VAL A 71 -5.52 2.28 3.30
C VAL A 71 -6.43 2.87 4.37
N LEU A 72 -7.40 2.10 4.88
CA LEU A 72 -8.27 2.53 5.97
C LEU A 72 -7.46 2.84 7.25
N CYS A 73 -6.54 1.96 7.63
CA CYS A 73 -5.69 2.17 8.80
C CYS A 73 -4.84 3.44 8.64
N GLY A 74 -4.24 3.66 7.46
CA GLY A 74 -3.52 4.89 7.14
C GLY A 74 -4.40 6.14 7.25
N TYR A 75 -5.65 6.08 6.77
CA TYR A 75 -6.61 7.17 6.89
C TYR A 75 -6.98 7.48 8.35
N PHE A 76 -7.25 6.45 9.15
CA PHE A 76 -7.56 6.63 10.57
C PHE A 76 -6.39 7.22 11.37
N ILE A 77 -5.17 6.77 11.09
CA ILE A 77 -3.97 7.35 11.72
C ILE A 77 -3.80 8.82 11.31
N PHE A 78 -4.01 9.14 10.04
CA PHE A 78 -3.95 10.53 9.58
C PHE A 78 -5.02 11.40 10.25
N ALA A 79 -6.26 10.91 10.36
CA ALA A 79 -7.36 11.59 11.03
C ALA A 79 -7.16 11.76 12.54
N LEU A 80 -6.40 10.88 13.20
CA LEU A 80 -6.03 10.99 14.62
C LEU A 80 -4.85 11.95 14.87
N CYS A 81 -4.01 12.18 13.87
CA CYS A 81 -2.86 13.08 13.95
C CYS A 81 -3.18 14.54 13.54
N HIS A 82 -4.40 14.83 13.11
CA HIS A 82 -4.82 16.12 12.57
C HIS A 82 -6.04 16.67 13.32
#